data_AF-A0A0D0RE48-F1
#
_entry.id   AF-A0A0D0RE48-F1
#
_cell.length_a   1.000
_cell.length_b   1.000
_cell.length_c   1.000
_cell.angle_alpha   90.00
_cell.angle_beta   90.00
_cell.angle_gamma   90.00
#
_symmetry.space_group_name_H-M   'P 1'
#
loop_
_entity.id
_entity.type
_entity.pdbx_description
1 polymer ?
#
loop_
_entity_poly.entity_id
_entity_poly.type
_entity_poly.pdbx_seq_one_letter_code
_entity_poly.pdbx_strand_id
1 'polypeptide(L)'
;MYDIGCTTTCLAMTESFLQNKEIYPSDMEKTLYYTSGGSLGWPLKYDFAYGKATFLEVALDKLHEGVPVLIGSTKPNGRPHWVLITGYKGDGIDLEAKDFVINDPLPEGRTNLAQYLKKYPRFIKLAFYTGVDRVVETKQESSADAKAQKSAKKTKK
;
A
#
# COMPACT_ATOMS: atom_id res chain seq x y z
N MET A 1 12.01 8.08 -11.98
CA MET A 1 11.96 8.08 -10.51
C MET A 1 10.91 9.10 -10.06
N TYR A 2 9.62 8.77 -10.09
CA TYR A 2 8.53 9.74 -9.79
C TYR A 2 7.51 9.22 -8.77
N ASP A 3 7.72 8.02 -8.20
CA ASP A 3 6.67 7.31 -7.44
C ASP A 3 7.02 7.09 -5.96
N ILE A 4 8.27 7.37 -5.58
CA ILE A 4 8.69 7.42 -4.17
C ILE A 4 8.05 8.61 -3.48
N GLY A 5 8.08 9.79 -4.12
CA GLY A 5 7.60 11.03 -3.52
C GLY A 5 6.14 10.96 -3.06
N CYS A 6 5.23 10.42 -3.88
CA CYS A 6 3.83 10.28 -3.45
C CYS A 6 3.66 9.30 -2.29
N THR A 7 4.41 8.19 -2.30
CA THR A 7 4.38 7.20 -1.21
C THR A 7 4.92 7.81 0.09
N THR A 8 6.07 8.48 0.04
CA THR A 8 6.71 9.16 1.18
C THR A 8 5.82 10.26 1.74
N THR A 9 5.18 11.07 0.87
CA THR A 9 4.23 12.08 1.32
C THR A 9 3.00 11.46 1.99
N CYS A 10 2.47 10.36 1.45
CA CYS A 10 1.36 9.66 2.10
C CYS A 10 1.75 9.09 3.48
N LEU A 11 2.97 8.57 3.63
CA LEU A 11 3.47 8.12 4.93
C LEU A 11 3.65 9.28 5.92
N ALA A 12 4.16 10.42 5.45
CA ALA A 12 4.26 11.63 6.25
C ALA A 12 2.89 12.11 6.73
N MET A 13 1.88 12.11 5.85
CA MET A 13 0.49 12.44 6.21
C MET A 13 -0.11 11.42 7.19
N THR A 14 0.20 10.14 7.03
CA THR A 14 -0.27 9.07 7.93
C THR A 14 0.30 9.25 9.33
N GLU A 15 1.62 9.43 9.44
CA GLU A 15 2.26 9.68 10.74
C GLU A 15 1.80 10.99 11.35
N SER A 16 1.54 12.00 10.52
CA SER A 16 1.00 13.27 11.01
C SER A 16 -0.37 13.09 11.68
N PHE A 17 -1.22 12.28 11.05
CA PHE A 17 -2.54 11.93 11.56
C PHE A 17 -2.44 11.12 12.86
N LEU A 18 -1.63 10.05 12.86
CA LEU A 18 -1.50 9.13 14.00
C LEU A 18 -0.89 9.80 15.24
N GLN A 19 0.04 10.74 15.05
CA GLN A 19 0.73 11.43 16.14
C GLN A 19 0.11 12.78 16.49
N ASN A 20 -0.90 13.22 15.74
CA ASN A 20 -1.46 14.57 15.84
C ASN A 20 -0.37 15.66 15.80
N LYS A 21 0.58 15.52 14.87
CA LYS A 21 1.75 16.40 14.72
C LYS A 21 2.04 16.61 13.24
N GLU A 22 2.46 17.81 12.83
CA GLU A 22 2.90 18.01 11.45
C GLU A 22 4.25 17.32 11.20
N ILE A 23 4.27 16.37 10.26
CA ILE A 23 5.45 15.66 9.80
C ILE A 23 5.58 15.87 8.29
N TYR A 24 6.70 16.46 7.87
CA TYR A 24 6.94 16.75 6.46
C TYR A 24 7.50 15.53 5.72
N PRO A 25 7.28 15.42 4.40
CA PRO A 25 7.87 14.36 3.58
C PRO A 25 9.40 14.29 3.67
N SER A 26 10.08 15.43 3.81
CA SER A 26 11.53 15.50 3.99
C SER A 26 12.02 14.93 5.33
N ASP A 27 11.18 14.96 6.37
CA ASP A 27 11.53 14.34 7.65
C ASP A 27 11.23 12.85 7.62
N MET A 28 10.13 12.47 6.97
CA MET A 28 9.80 11.08 6.72
C MET A 28 10.89 10.36 5.91
N GLU A 29 11.42 11.01 4.86
CA GLU A 29 12.49 10.48 4.02
C GLU A 29 13.74 10.07 4.81
N LYS A 30 14.11 10.81 5.87
CA LYS A 30 15.28 10.51 6.71
C LYS A 30 15.12 9.22 7.53
N THR A 31 13.89 8.78 7.73
CA THR A 31 13.56 7.60 8.56
C THR A 31 13.24 6.37 7.73
N LEU A 32 12.91 6.56 6.45
CA LEU A 32 12.52 5.49 5.56
C LEU A 32 13.72 4.89 4.83
N TYR A 33 13.65 3.59 4.57
CA TYR A 33 14.64 2.89 3.77
C TYR A 33 14.19 2.82 2.31
N TYR A 34 15.11 3.11 1.39
CA TYR A 34 14.89 2.94 -0.05
C TYR A 34 15.94 2.00 -0.62
N THR A 35 15.48 1.02 -1.40
CA THR A 35 16.35 0.12 -2.16
C THR A 35 17.12 0.89 -3.23
N SER A 36 18.22 0.32 -3.73
CA SER A 36 18.99 0.88 -4.86
C SER A 36 18.14 1.06 -6.13
N GLY A 37 17.07 0.27 -6.30
CA GLY A 37 16.10 0.40 -7.39
C GLY A 37 15.05 1.50 -7.17
N GLY A 38 15.14 2.27 -6.09
CA GLY A 38 14.18 3.34 -5.77
C GLY A 38 12.82 2.81 -5.29
N SER A 39 12.75 1.58 -4.80
CA SER A 39 11.56 1.10 -4.09
C SER A 39 11.65 1.40 -2.61
N LEU A 40 10.55 1.83 -2.00
CA LEU A 40 10.43 1.98 -0.55
C LEU A 40 10.45 0.60 0.13
N GLY A 41 11.36 0.43 1.09
CA GLY A 41 11.26 -0.63 2.09
C GLY A 41 10.26 -0.23 3.16
N TRP A 42 9.04 -0.74 3.03
CA TRP A 42 7.95 -0.42 3.94
C TRP A 42 8.30 -0.73 5.40
N PRO A 43 8.02 0.20 6.35
CA PRO A 43 8.19 -0.06 7.77
C PRO A 43 7.48 -1.34 8.21
N LEU A 44 8.03 -2.05 9.19
CA LEU A 44 7.46 -3.32 9.66
C LEU A 44 6.05 -3.17 10.23
N LYS A 45 5.72 -1.99 10.76
CA LYS A 45 4.39 -1.69 11.31
C LYS A 45 3.29 -1.51 10.26
N TYR A 46 3.60 -1.65 8.97
CA TYR A 46 2.63 -1.57 7.88
C TYR A 46 2.35 -2.94 7.28
N ASP A 47 1.05 -3.23 7.13
CA ASP A 47 0.55 -4.41 6.42
C ASP A 47 -0.17 -4.03 5.12
N PHE A 48 -0.56 -5.01 4.32
CA PHE A 48 -1.08 -4.83 2.97
C PHE A 48 -2.32 -5.66 2.69
N ALA A 49 -3.23 -5.10 1.89
CA ALA A 49 -4.34 -5.84 1.29
C ALA A 49 -4.28 -5.76 -0.24
N TYR A 50 -4.44 -6.90 -0.91
CA TYR A 50 -4.32 -7.03 -2.37
C TYR A 50 -5.66 -7.34 -3.07
N GLY A 51 -6.74 -7.55 -2.31
CA GLY A 51 -8.05 -7.91 -2.84
C GLY A 51 -8.77 -6.74 -3.51
N LYS A 52 -8.77 -6.69 -4.86
CA LYS A 52 -9.49 -5.65 -5.61
C LYS A 52 -11.01 -5.67 -5.39
N ALA A 53 -11.59 -6.84 -5.08
CA ALA A 53 -13.03 -6.93 -4.86
C ALA A 53 -13.46 -6.38 -3.50
N THR A 54 -12.53 -6.21 -2.55
CA THR A 54 -12.83 -5.95 -1.14
C THR A 54 -12.09 -4.75 -0.57
N PHE A 55 -11.45 -3.93 -1.41
CA PHE A 55 -10.57 -2.87 -0.89
C PHE A 55 -11.36 -1.70 -0.26
N LEU A 56 -12.62 -1.50 -0.64
CA LEU A 56 -13.44 -0.44 -0.03
C LEU A 56 -13.85 -0.83 1.39
N GLU A 57 -14.22 -2.10 1.58
CA GLU A 57 -14.55 -2.70 2.87
C GLU A 57 -13.33 -2.64 3.80
N VAL A 58 -12.16 -3.10 3.33
CA VAL A 58 -10.92 -3.04 4.11
C VAL A 58 -10.55 -1.59 4.45
N ALA A 59 -10.73 -0.65 3.52
CA ALA A 59 -10.47 0.75 3.80
C ALA A 59 -11.42 1.30 4.87
N LEU A 60 -12.72 0.98 4.79
CA LEU A 60 -13.72 1.43 5.77
C LEU A 60 -13.45 0.85 7.17
N ASP A 61 -13.14 -0.45 7.26
CA ASP A 61 -12.80 -1.11 8.52
C ASP A 61 -11.62 -0.42 9.21
N LYS A 62 -10.57 -0.08 8.47
CA LYS A 62 -9.41 0.64 9.02
C LYS A 62 -9.72 2.07 9.41
N LEU A 63 -10.59 2.76 8.67
CA LEU A 63 -11.06 4.08 9.09
C LEU A 63 -11.84 4.02 10.41
N HIS A 64 -12.63 2.96 10.64
CA HIS A 64 -13.31 2.73 11.93
C HIS A 64 -12.32 2.44 13.08
N GLU A 65 -11.17 1.82 12.77
CA GLU A 65 -10.06 1.67 13.72
C GLU A 65 -9.27 2.98 13.95
N GLY A 66 -9.64 4.08 13.27
CA GLY A 66 -8.91 5.35 13.35
C GLY A 66 -7.58 5.33 12.59
N VAL A 67 -7.42 4.42 11.62
CA VAL A 67 -6.20 4.27 10.82
C VAL A 67 -6.46 4.75 9.38
N PRO A 68 -5.77 5.81 8.89
CA PRO A 68 -5.88 6.19 7.49
C PRO A 68 -5.16 5.18 6.61
N VAL A 69 -5.62 5.04 5.37
CA VAL A 69 -5.23 3.93 4.48
C VAL A 69 -4.59 4.46 3.21
N LEU A 70 -3.37 4.03 2.91
CA LEU A 70 -2.74 4.31 1.63
C LEU A 70 -3.31 3.38 0.57
N ILE A 71 -3.63 3.91 -0.60
CA ILE A 71 -4.00 3.13 -1.78
C ILE A 71 -3.06 3.42 -2.93
N GLY A 72 -2.49 2.35 -3.50
CA GLY A 72 -1.62 2.40 -4.67
C GLY A 72 -2.34 1.86 -5.89
N SER A 73 -2.28 2.59 -7.00
CA SER A 73 -2.87 2.21 -8.30
C SER A 73 -2.00 2.73 -9.44
N THR A 74 -2.15 2.14 -10.63
CA THR A 74 -1.44 2.56 -11.84
C THR A 74 -2.36 3.16 -12.89
N LYS A 75 -1.78 4.03 -13.72
CA LYS A 75 -2.33 4.39 -15.03
C LYS A 75 -2.29 3.18 -15.97
N PRO A 76 -3.04 3.19 -17.10
CA PRO A 76 -2.95 2.14 -18.10
C PRO A 76 -1.55 1.90 -18.69
N ASN A 77 -0.67 2.91 -18.65
CA ASN A 77 0.73 2.80 -19.07
C ASN A 77 1.67 2.30 -17.95
N GLY A 78 1.14 1.84 -16.82
CA GLY A 78 1.90 1.25 -15.72
C GLY A 78 2.50 2.26 -14.73
N ARG A 79 2.38 3.57 -14.95
CA ARG A 79 2.88 4.57 -13.99
C ARG A 79 2.05 4.55 -12.70
N PRO A 80 2.63 4.27 -11.53
CA PRO A 80 1.91 4.21 -10.27
C PRO A 80 1.66 5.60 -9.67
N HIS A 81 0.75 5.65 -8.70
CA HIS A 81 0.53 6.79 -7.81
C HIS A 81 -0.12 6.31 -6.52
N TRP A 82 0.20 6.98 -5.42
CA TRP A 82 -0.32 6.69 -4.09
C TRP A 82 -1.08 7.89 -3.54
N VAL A 83 -2.23 7.63 -2.93
CA VAL A 83 -3.02 8.62 -2.18
C VAL A 83 -3.38 8.07 -0.81
N LEU A 84 -3.67 8.96 0.13
CA LEU A 84 -4.11 8.60 1.48
C LEU A 84 -5.62 8.74 1.59
N ILE A 85 -6.32 7.68 1.95
CA ILE A 85 -7.73 7.70 2.32
C ILE A 85 -7.81 8.09 3.80
N THR A 86 -8.55 9.16 4.10
CA THR A 86 -8.59 9.77 5.44
C THR A 86 -9.96 9.79 6.07
N GLY A 87 -11.00 9.42 5.33
CA GLY A 87 -12.35 9.38 5.87
C GLY A 87 -13.37 8.81 4.90
N TYR A 88 -14.58 8.66 5.41
CA TYR A 88 -15.73 8.14 4.69
C TYR A 88 -16.96 9.00 5.02
N LYS A 89 -17.80 9.28 4.00
CA LYS A 89 -18.99 10.15 4.10
C LYS A 89 -20.27 9.48 3.58
N GLY A 90 -20.22 8.19 3.26
CA GLY A 90 -21.38 7.45 2.76
C GLY A 90 -22.24 6.88 3.90
N ASP A 91 -23.15 5.98 3.55
CA ASP A 91 -24.11 5.37 4.49
C ASP A 91 -23.57 4.14 5.24
N GLY A 92 -22.41 3.63 4.82
CA GLY A 92 -21.77 2.44 5.40
C GLY A 92 -22.39 1.12 4.95
N ILE A 93 -23.34 1.15 4.00
CA ILE A 93 -24.05 -0.03 3.48
C ILE A 93 -23.65 -0.24 2.01
N ASP A 94 -23.90 0.76 1.17
CA ASP A 94 -23.59 0.70 -0.26
C ASP A 94 -22.27 1.44 -0.51
N LEU A 95 -21.16 0.71 -0.46
CA LEU A 95 -19.84 1.31 -0.56
C LEU A 95 -19.53 1.78 -1.99
N GLU A 96 -19.43 3.10 -2.16
CA GLU A 96 -18.95 3.71 -3.40
C GLU A 96 -17.65 4.48 -3.21
N ALA A 97 -16.74 4.38 -4.17
CA ALA A 97 -15.44 5.08 -4.11
C ALA A 97 -15.58 6.62 -4.01
N LYS A 98 -16.71 7.22 -4.43
CA LYS A 98 -16.92 8.67 -4.30
C LYS A 98 -17.07 9.13 -2.84
N ASP A 99 -17.42 8.21 -1.95
CA ASP A 99 -17.73 8.51 -0.55
C ASP A 99 -16.49 8.46 0.35
N PHE A 100 -15.36 7.96 -0.17
CA PHE A 100 -14.06 7.95 0.49
C PHE A 100 -13.31 9.25 0.22
N VAL A 101 -12.99 9.98 1.29
CA VAL A 101 -12.21 11.21 1.26
C VAL A 101 -10.73 10.87 1.14
N ILE A 102 -10.01 11.60 0.29
CA ILE A 102 -8.57 11.39 0.09
C ILE A 102 -7.77 12.68 0.28
N ASN A 103 -6.52 12.51 0.69
CA ASN A 103 -5.45 13.48 0.52
C ASN A 103 -4.53 12.99 -0.59
N ASP A 104 -4.50 13.73 -1.70
CA ASP A 104 -3.67 13.42 -2.86
C ASP A 104 -2.39 14.26 -2.85
N PRO A 105 -1.19 13.65 -2.88
CA PRO A 105 0.08 14.39 -2.93
C PRO A 105 0.27 15.25 -4.19
N LEU A 106 -0.47 14.98 -5.27
CA LEU A 106 -0.36 15.74 -6.51
C LEU A 106 -1.25 17.00 -6.47
N PRO A 107 -0.84 18.10 -7.13
CA PRO A 107 -1.55 19.39 -7.09
C PRO A 107 -2.87 19.42 -7.86
N GLU A 108 -3.38 18.26 -8.27
CA GLU A 108 -4.51 18.10 -9.19
C GLU A 108 -5.88 18.24 -8.49
N GLY A 109 -5.89 18.48 -7.17
CA GLY A 109 -7.08 18.82 -6.41
C GLY A 109 -8.12 17.69 -6.32
N ARG A 110 -7.69 16.43 -6.42
CA ARG A 110 -8.58 15.28 -6.23
C ARG A 110 -8.91 15.14 -4.75
N THR A 111 -10.20 15.08 -4.41
CA THR A 111 -10.71 15.09 -3.03
C THR A 111 -11.41 13.80 -2.63
N ASN A 112 -11.76 12.94 -3.59
CA ASN A 112 -12.33 11.61 -3.31
C ASN A 112 -11.71 10.49 -4.16
N LEU A 113 -11.91 9.26 -3.69
CA LEU A 113 -11.28 8.09 -4.27
C LEU A 113 -11.76 7.78 -5.69
N ALA A 114 -13.02 8.07 -6.03
CA ALA A 114 -13.52 7.90 -7.41
C ALA A 114 -12.77 8.78 -8.42
N GLN A 115 -12.44 10.03 -8.07
CA GLN A 115 -11.65 10.93 -8.93
C GLN A 115 -10.23 10.38 -9.16
N TYR A 116 -9.62 9.82 -8.12
CA TYR A 116 -8.32 9.17 -8.21
C TYR A 116 -8.37 7.92 -9.09
N LEU A 117 -9.30 6.99 -8.84
CA LEU A 117 -9.43 5.75 -9.59
C LEU A 117 -9.80 5.97 -11.06
N LYS A 118 -10.49 7.07 -11.39
CA LYS A 118 -10.71 7.47 -12.79
C LYS A 118 -9.40 7.74 -13.54
N LYS A 119 -8.36 8.24 -12.86
CA LYS A 119 -7.03 8.49 -13.44
C LYS A 119 -6.09 7.29 -13.29
N TYR A 120 -6.22 6.55 -12.20
CA TYR A 120 -5.39 5.39 -11.85
C TYR A 120 -6.27 4.15 -11.67
N PRO A 121 -6.82 3.56 -12.74
CA PRO A 121 -7.87 2.54 -12.65
C PRO A 121 -7.39 1.15 -12.26
N ARG A 122 -6.08 0.93 -12.20
CA ARG A 122 -5.48 -0.39 -11.95
C ARG A 122 -4.95 -0.45 -10.53
N PHE A 123 -5.81 -0.89 -9.62
CA PHE A 123 -5.47 -1.17 -8.22
C PHE A 123 -4.22 -2.07 -8.10
N ILE A 124 -3.31 -1.70 -7.20
CA ILE A 124 -2.14 -2.49 -6.84
C ILE A 124 -2.38 -3.15 -5.49
N LYS A 125 -2.53 -2.33 -4.44
CA LYS A 125 -2.72 -2.75 -3.05
C LYS A 125 -3.13 -1.58 -2.16
N LEU A 126 -3.63 -1.91 -0.98
CA LEU A 126 -3.69 -1.02 0.17
C LEU A 126 -2.43 -1.21 1.03
N ALA A 127 -2.07 -0.17 1.79
CA ALA A 127 -1.14 -0.25 2.89
C ALA A 127 -1.70 0.53 4.10
N PHE A 128 -1.58 -0.03 5.30
CA PHE A 128 -2.13 0.58 6.52
C PHE A 128 -1.27 0.24 7.74
N TYR A 129 -1.25 1.16 8.70
CA TYR A 129 -0.53 0.99 9.96
C TYR A 129 -1.25 -0.02 10.85
N THR A 130 -0.49 -0.90 11.52
CA THR A 130 -1.04 -1.93 12.40
C THR A 130 -0.61 -1.77 13.86
N GLY A 131 0.37 -0.90 14.15
CA GLY A 131 0.93 -0.72 15.49
C GLY A 131 1.86 -1.84 15.97
N VAL A 132 1.82 -3.00 15.32
CA VAL A 132 2.64 -4.18 15.62
C VAL A 132 3.54 -4.51 14.43
N ASP A 133 4.70 -5.11 14.70
CA ASP A 133 5.58 -5.52 13.61
C ASP A 133 4.93 -6.66 12.80
N ARG A 134 4.86 -6.50 11.48
CA ARG A 134 4.35 -7.54 10.58
C ARG A 134 5.22 -8.78 10.67
N VAL A 135 4.59 -9.94 10.63
CA VAL A 135 5.30 -11.22 10.50
C VAL A 135 5.84 -11.31 9.08
N VAL A 136 7.15 -11.17 8.93
CA VAL A 136 7.83 -11.47 7.67
C VAL A 136 8.08 -12.97 7.67
N GLU A 137 7.15 -13.74 7.10
CA GLU A 137 7.41 -15.16 6.84
C GLU A 137 8.59 -15.26 5.87
N THR A 138 9.75 -15.61 6.38
CA THR A 138 10.84 -16.07 5.54
C THR A 138 10.38 -17.40 4.95
N LYS A 139 10.12 -17.42 3.64
CA LYS A 139 10.11 -18.68 2.91
C LYS A 139 11.47 -19.31 3.13
N GLN A 140 11.58 -20.24 4.09
CA GLN A 140 12.63 -21.23 4.10
C GLN A 140 12.45 -22.01 2.80
N GLU A 141 13.27 -21.69 1.78
CA GLU A 141 13.50 -22.63 0.70
C GLU A 141 14.12 -23.88 1.34
N SER A 142 13.29 -24.90 1.57
CA SER A 142 13.77 -26.22 1.96
C SER A 142 14.57 -26.77 0.79
N SER A 143 15.89 -26.60 0.83
CA SER A 143 16.86 -27.15 -0.13
C SER A 143 16.98 -28.68 -0.06
N ALA A 144 16.02 -29.38 0.56
CA ALA A 144 16.03 -30.83 0.71
C ALA A 144 15.44 -31.58 -0.51
N ASP A 145 14.51 -31.01 -1.28
CA ASP A 145 13.79 -31.77 -2.32
C ASP A 145 14.39 -31.70 -3.74
N ALA A 146 15.41 -30.87 -3.97
CA ALA A 146 16.07 -30.79 -5.28
C ALA A 146 17.06 -31.94 -5.55
N LYS A 147 17.41 -32.77 -4.56
CA LYS A 147 18.32 -33.93 -4.73
C LYS A 147 17.61 -35.25 -5.02
N ALA A 148 16.29 -35.37 -4.82
CA ALA A 148 15.59 -36.63 -5.07
C ALA A 148 15.26 -36.88 -6.56
N GLN A 149 15.15 -35.82 -7.38
CA GLN A 149 14.72 -35.96 -8.78
C GLN A 149 15.86 -36.13 -9.81
N LYS A 150 17.14 -36.08 -9.39
CA LYS A 150 18.29 -36.34 -10.30
C LYS A 150 18.85 -37.77 -10.23
N SER A 151 18.45 -38.60 -9.25
CA SER A 151 18.93 -39.99 -9.15
C SER A 151 18.03 -41.02 -9.83
N ALA A 152 16.78 -40.70 -10.17
CA ALA A 152 15.84 -41.66 -10.77
C ALA A 152 15.94 -41.79 -12.31
N LYS A 153 16.73 -40.94 -12.99
CA LYS A 153 16.82 -40.91 -14.46
C LYS A 153 18.06 -41.62 -15.04
N LYS A 154 18.83 -42.36 -14.23
CA LYS A 154 20.06 -43.06 -14.68
C LYS A 154 20.01 -44.59 -14.61
N THR A 155 18.84 -45.19 -14.43
CA THR A 155 18.67 -46.65 -14.39
C THR A 155 17.49 -47.11 -15.24
N LYS A 156 17.59 -46.93 -16.56
CA LYS A 156 16.93 -47.79 -17.54
C LYS A 156 17.92 -48.02 -18.67
N LYS A 157 18.65 -49.13 -18.55
CA LYS A 157 19.43 -49.75 -19.61
C LYS A 157 18.54 -50.83 -20.22
#